data_AF-A0A1F8U306-F1
#
_entry.id   AF-A0A1F8U306-F1
#
_cell.length_a   1.000
_cell.length_b   1.000
_cell.length_c   1.000
_cell.angle_alpha   90.00
_cell.angle_beta   90.00
_cell.angle_gamma   90.00
#
_symmetry.space_group_name_H-M   'P 1'
#
loop_
_entity.id
_entity.type
_entity.pdbx_description
1 polymer ?
#
loop_
_entity_poly.entity_id
_entity_poly.type
_entity_poly.pdbx_seq_one_letter_code
_entity_poly.pdbx_strand_id
1 'polypeptide(L)' 'MKEIVTKATVGLRSKKTHEIVAVYPNLVEGLNQEVEKMVKDWYYVQGCANEETLRHCFVDILRENELH' A
#
# COMPACT_ATOMS: atom_id res chain seq x y z
N MET A 1 12.24 26.90 3.36
CA MET A 1 11.00 26.24 3.83
C MET A 1 11.29 24.75 3.84
N LYS A 2 11.33 24.11 5.01
CA LYS A 2 11.47 22.65 5.06
C LYS A 2 10.08 22.10 4.80
N GLU A 3 9.93 21.48 3.64
CA GLU A 3 8.78 20.67 3.29
C GLU A 3 8.59 19.65 4.42
N ILE A 4 7.46 19.72 5.13
CA ILE A 4 7.11 18.69 6.11
C ILE A 4 6.62 17.51 5.28
N VAL A 5 7.60 16.74 4.79
CA VAL A 5 7.38 15.48 4.10
C VAL A 5 6.75 14.52 5.12
N THR A 6 5.42 14.48 5.13
CA THR A 6 4.64 13.61 6.02
C THR A 6 4.67 12.22 5.40
N LYS A 7 5.78 11.52 5.62
CA LYS A 7 6.01 10.15 5.18
C LYS A 7 4.99 9.24 5.84
N ALA A 8 4.15 8.59 5.05
CA ALA A 8 3.13 7.69 5.54
C ALA A 8 3.43 6.26 5.09
N THR A 9 3.09 5.30 5.95
CA THR A 9 3.09 3.89 5.60
C THR A 9 1.90 3.61 4.71
N VAL A 10 2.11 2.92 3.60
CA VAL A 10 1.03 2.47 2.71
C VAL A 10 1.06 0.96 2.59
N GLY A 11 -0.07 0.38 2.24
CA GLY A 11 -0.18 -1.05 2.04
C GLY A 11 -1.35 -1.41 1.16
N LEU A 12 -1.41 -2.69 0.80
CA LEU A 12 -2.54 -3.28 0.13
C LEU A 12 -3.56 -3.75 1.15
N ARG A 13 -4.79 -3.32 0.95
CA ARG A 13 -5.95 -3.67 1.76
C ARG A 13 -6.93 -4.47 0.93
N SER A 14 -7.46 -5.54 1.50
CA SER A 14 -8.46 -6.38 0.85
C SER A 14 -9.80 -5.65 0.78
N LYS A 15 -10.41 -5.54 -0.40
CA LYS A 15 -11.77 -5.00 -0.56
C LYS A 15 -12.83 -5.90 0.08
N LYS A 16 -12.53 -7.19 0.28
CA LYS A 16 -13.47 -8.16 0.85
C LYS A 16 -13.48 -8.13 2.37
N THR A 17 -12.31 -8.12 2.98
CA THR A 17 -12.16 -8.26 4.44
C THR A 17 -11.71 -6.99 5.13
N HIS A 18 -11.31 -5.95 4.38
CA HIS A 18 -10.69 -4.72 4.89
C HIS A 18 -9.39 -4.95 5.67
N GLU A 19 -8.85 -6.17 5.61
CA GLU A 19 -7.59 -6.53 6.24
C GLU A 19 -6.40 -6.07 5.41
N ILE A 20 -5.28 -5.87 6.10
CA ILE A 20 -4.00 -5.54 5.50
C ILE A 20 -3.43 -6.83 4.88
N VAL A 21 -3.35 -6.85 3.56
CA VAL A 21 -2.81 -7.98 2.79
C VAL A 21 -1.29 -7.89 2.70
N ALA A 22 -0.77 -6.67 2.50
CA ALA A 22 0.66 -6.42 2.46
C ALA A 22 0.98 -5.00 2.87
N VAL A 23 2.10 -4.83 3.56
CA VAL A 23 2.63 -3.51 3.94
C VAL A 23 3.77 -3.17 3.01
N TYR A 24 3.71 -2.00 2.39
CA TYR A 24 4.80 -1.53 1.57
C TYR A 24 5.97 -1.10 2.47
N PRO A 25 7.20 -1.62 2.25
CA PRO A 25 8.32 -1.38 3.17
C PRO A 25 8.87 0.05 3.10
N ASN A 26 8.60 0.78 2.01
CA ASN A 26 9.04 2.16 1.88
C ASN A 26 7.94 3.13 2.28
N LEU A 27 8.34 4.20 2.94
CA LEU A 27 7.43 5.30 3.25
C LEU A 27 7.23 6.17 2.00
N VAL A 28 5.98 6.58 1.79
CA VAL A 28 5.60 7.39 0.63
C VAL A 28 5.01 8.72 1.05
N GLU A 29 5.09 9.70 0.15
CA GLU A 29 4.57 11.04 0.37
C GLU A 29 3.15 11.13 -0.19
N GLY A 30 2.19 10.73 0.65
CA GLY A 30 0.77 10.72 0.31
C GLY A 30 0.33 9.53 -0.55
N LEU A 31 -0.97 9.50 -0.85
CA LEU A 31 -1.62 8.49 -1.68
C LEU A 31 -1.95 9.11 -3.04
N ASN A 32 -1.03 8.99 -3.98
CA ASN A 32 -1.23 9.41 -5.37
C ASN A 32 -1.28 8.18 -6.30
N GLN A 33 -1.72 8.38 -7.55
CA GLN A 33 -1.80 7.29 -8.53
C GLN A 33 -0.44 6.63 -8.79
N GLU A 34 0.65 7.38 -8.62
CA GLU A 34 2.01 6.86 -8.77
C GLU A 34 2.35 5.86 -7.66
N VAL A 35 2.10 6.22 -6.40
CA VAL A 35 2.24 5.34 -5.23
C VAL A 35 1.36 4.11 -5.39
N GLU A 36 0.11 4.27 -5.80
CA GLU A 36 -0.77 3.13 -6.04
C GLU A 36 -0.15 2.14 -7.04
N LYS A 37 0.37 2.64 -8.16
CA LYS A 37 1.02 1.82 -9.18
C LYS A 37 2.29 1.18 -8.64
N MET A 38 3.10 1.93 -7.90
CA MET A 38 4.38 1.46 -7.33
C MET A 38 4.17 0.33 -6.32
N VAL A 39 3.20 0.46 -5.42
CA VAL A 39 2.86 -0.57 -4.42
C VAL A 39 2.27 -1.81 -5.09
N LYS A 40 1.37 -1.62 -6.07
CA LYS A 40 0.78 -2.69 -6.87
C LYS A 40 1.83 -3.46 -7.66
N ASP A 41 2.74 -2.75 -8.32
CA ASP A 41 3.84 -3.33 -9.09
C ASP A 41 4.81 -4.10 -8.19
N TRP A 42 5.20 -3.51 -7.06
CA TRP A 42 6.01 -4.18 -6.03
C TRP A 42 5.36 -5.48 -5.54
N TYR A 43 4.07 -5.48 -5.23
CA TYR A 43 3.40 -6.68 -4.75
C TYR A 43 3.18 -7.71 -5.87
N TYR A 44 2.99 -7.26 -7.11
CA TYR A 44 2.89 -8.13 -8.28
C TYR A 44 4.22 -8.88 -8.53
N VAL A 45 5.37 -8.20 -8.44
CA VAL A 45 6.68 -8.85 -8.61
C VAL A 45 7.06 -9.79 -7.46
N GLN A 46 6.38 -9.72 -6.31
CA GLN A 46 6.58 -10.65 -5.19
C GLN A 46 6.04 -12.06 -5.49
N GLY A 47 5.13 -12.23 -6.46
CA GLY A 47 4.65 -13.56 -6.86
C GLY A 47 3.50 -13.54 -7.86
N CYS A 48 3.53 -14.47 -8.82
CA CYS A 48 2.53 -14.56 -9.90
C CYS A 48 1.09 -14.80 -9.38
N ALA A 49 0.93 -15.47 -8.23
CA ALA A 49 -0.36 -15.68 -7.57
C ALA A 49 -1.00 -14.37 -7.03
N ASN A 50 -0.23 -13.29 -6.95
CA ASN A 50 -0.67 -12.03 -6.39
C ASN A 50 -1.53 -11.22 -7.36
N GLU A 51 -1.56 -11.55 -8.67
CA GLU A 51 -2.40 -10.84 -9.64
C GLU A 51 -3.89 -10.94 -9.30
N GLU A 52 -4.36 -12.13 -8.94
CA GLU A 52 -5.76 -12.36 -8.56
C GLU A 52 -6.10 -11.61 -7.27
N THR A 53 -5.21 -11.69 -6.28
CA THR A 53 -5.32 -10.95 -5.02
C THR A 53 -5.34 -9.44 -5.26
N LEU A 54 -4.50 -8.92 -6.18
CA LEU A 54 -4.41 -7.50 -6.52
C LEU A 54 -5.75 -6.93 -7.00
N ARG A 55 -6.48 -7.69 -7.82
CA ARG A 55 -7.78 -7.27 -8.36
C ARG A 55 -8.79 -7.03 -7.24
N HIS A 56 -8.66 -7.77 -6.15
CA HIS A 56 -9.47 -7.64 -4.95
C HIS A 56 -8.85 -6.74 -3.88
N CYS A 57 -7.71 -6.12 -4.13
CA CYS A 57 -7.05 -5.21 -3.19
C CYS A 57 -7.08 -3.75 -3.68
N PHE A 58 -6.85 -2.82 -2.76
CA PHE A 58 -6.61 -1.41 -3.04
C PHE A 58 -5.45 -0.91 -2.18
N VAL A 59 -4.75 0.13 -2.63
CA VAL A 59 -3.67 0.73 -1.86
C VAL A 59 -4.28 1.78 -0.94
N ASP A 60 -3.94 1.71 0.34
CA ASP A 60 -4.46 2.59 1.37
C ASP A 60 -3.34 3.04 2.31
N ILE A 61 -3.55 4.17 2.98
CA ILE A 61 -2.60 4.68 3.99
C ILE A 61 -2.84 3.92 5.29
N LEU A 62 -1.82 3.16 5.71
CA LEU A 62 -1.83 2.45 6.97
C LEU A 62 -1.42 3.41 8.09
N ARG A 63 -2.33 3.63 9.03
CA ARG A 63 -2.01 4.40 10.24
C ARG A 63 -1.30 3.49 11.24
N GLU A 64 -0.35 4.03 11.99
CA GLU A 64 0.37 3.26 13.03
C GLU A 64 -0.58 2.61 14.05
N ASN A 65 -1.74 3.22 14.29
CA ASN A 65 -2.79 2.69 15.17
C ASN A 65 -3.47 1.41 14.64
N GLU A 66 -3.27 1.05 13.38
CA GLU A 66 -3.84 -0.17 12.75
C GLU A 66 -2.82 -1.32 12.65
N LEU A 67 -1.56 -1.09 13.02
CA LEU A 67 -0.48 -2.09 13.01
C LEU A 67 -0.27 -2.75 14.39
N HIS A 68 -1.23 -2.60 15.31
CA HIS A 68 -1.12 -2.99 16.73
C HIS A 68 -1.85 -4.30 17.04
#